data_AF-A0A1V6YE65-F1
#
_entry.id   AF-A0A1V6YE65-F1
#
_cell.length_a   1.000
_cell.length_b   1.000
_cell.length_c   1.000
_cell.angle_alpha   90.00
_cell.angle_beta   90.00
_cell.angle_gamma   90.00
#
_symmetry.space_group_name_H-M   'P 1'
#
loop_
_entity.id
_entity.type
_entity.pdbx_description
1 polymer ?
#
loop_
_entity_poly.entity_id
_entity_poly.type
_entity_poly.pdbx_seq_one_letter_code
_entity_poly.pdbx_strand_id
1 'polypeptide(L)'
;MLHAFLSKDSMESLRLILTLHSESMERLDNLWLSSVSAFELVGAGEYIINTNPSSYSARGEMTIALSGEMMLLEDKATNQTPIPHSDLFEIHALFSNSLAWMEARTHITQQRDRPTTSHKNFPISIIAQAVIFLSTFRRIWTTLPCFVRATAYEKLLSIGTYLYGPSLSPTVQRLPLGLYLQKAPPHGAPQYRAEAHALSMVEKFTQIPAPKPIDVLETPNASSLLMTQVPGSPIGQLLDAITDKQVENVVFDLKRYIAQMRAIPNQVSKFQICNSTGGKILDWRIPDSQSGELRFETEVDFHNFLTRKMTGDTRRRAAKLHAVSHAIVFTHGDLYPRNILAENGKITGIVDWENAGFFLGYWEYTKMHYTVRHVIRWLADVVDQVFEGYRDELRVENMLSDLASPF
;
A
#
# COMPACT_ATOMS: atom_id res chain seq x y z
N MET A 1 -30.07 -20.84 -13.58
CA MET A 1 -28.92 -20.05 -14.07
C MET A 1 -27.59 -20.75 -13.76
N LEU A 2 -27.35 -21.19 -12.50
CA LEU A 2 -26.12 -21.90 -12.09
C LEU A 2 -25.83 -23.22 -12.83
N HIS A 3 -26.86 -23.95 -13.27
CA HIS A 3 -26.71 -25.17 -14.09
C HIS A 3 -25.97 -24.99 -15.43
N ALA A 4 -25.82 -23.75 -15.92
CA ALA A 4 -25.07 -23.47 -17.14
C ALA A 4 -23.56 -23.34 -16.91
N PHE A 5 -23.13 -23.17 -15.65
CA PHE A 5 -21.74 -22.84 -15.30
C PHE A 5 -21.10 -23.88 -14.37
N LEU A 6 -21.89 -24.70 -13.68
CA LEU A 6 -21.41 -25.68 -12.71
C LEU A 6 -21.63 -27.11 -13.22
N SER A 7 -20.65 -27.97 -12.96
CA SER A 7 -20.75 -29.41 -13.23
C SER A 7 -21.89 -30.02 -12.42
N LYS A 8 -22.38 -31.19 -12.85
CA LYS A 8 -23.48 -31.88 -12.14
C LYS A 8 -23.08 -32.23 -10.71
N ASP A 9 -21.83 -32.63 -10.50
CA ASP A 9 -21.29 -32.99 -9.19
C ASP A 9 -21.13 -31.75 -8.29
N SER A 10 -20.60 -30.65 -8.84
CA SER A 10 -20.51 -29.36 -8.12
C SER A 10 -21.89 -28.81 -7.74
N MET A 11 -22.91 -29.04 -8.57
CA MET A 11 -24.30 -28.68 -8.27
C MET A 11 -24.90 -29.53 -7.16
N GLU A 12 -24.53 -30.82 -7.06
CA GLU A 12 -24.98 -31.70 -5.99
C GLU A 12 -24.28 -31.38 -4.66
N SER A 13 -22.97 -31.10 -4.67
CA SER A 13 -22.24 -30.57 -3.51
C SER A 13 -22.83 -29.24 -3.04
N LEU A 14 -23.07 -28.29 -3.96
CA LEU A 14 -23.70 -27.00 -3.64
C LEU A 14 -25.09 -27.20 -3.03
N ARG A 15 -25.91 -28.12 -3.56
CA ARG A 15 -27.21 -28.44 -2.97
C ARG A 15 -27.09 -29.00 -1.55
N LEU A 16 -26.16 -29.93 -1.32
CA LEU A 16 -25.91 -30.52 -0.01
C LEU A 16 -25.47 -29.48 1.03
N ILE A 17 -24.55 -28.59 0.65
CA ILE A 17 -24.06 -27.50 1.51
C ILE A 17 -25.20 -26.52 1.85
N LEU A 18 -26.02 -26.17 0.85
CA LEU A 18 -27.10 -25.18 1.00
C LEU A 18 -28.35 -25.74 1.71
N THR A 19 -28.61 -27.04 1.64
CA THR A 19 -29.73 -27.67 2.37
C THR A 19 -29.57 -27.62 3.90
N LEU A 20 -28.39 -27.29 4.42
CA LEU A 20 -28.17 -27.08 5.86
C LEU A 20 -28.64 -25.70 6.36
N HIS A 21 -28.87 -24.72 5.47
CA HIS A 21 -29.17 -23.33 5.85
C HIS A 21 -30.25 -22.70 4.96
N SER A 22 -31.34 -23.43 4.71
CA SER A 22 -32.41 -22.93 3.85
C SER A 22 -33.23 -21.84 4.56
N GLU A 23 -33.07 -20.58 4.12
CA GLU A 23 -34.17 -19.68 3.78
C GLU A 23 -33.62 -18.46 3.01
N SER A 24 -34.15 -18.26 1.80
CA SER A 24 -33.80 -17.23 0.80
C SER A 24 -32.50 -17.49 0.01
N MET A 25 -32.67 -17.96 -1.23
CA MET A 25 -31.61 -17.98 -2.23
C MET A 25 -32.11 -17.25 -3.47
N GLU A 26 -32.34 -15.93 -3.34
CA GLU A 26 -32.71 -15.09 -4.47
C GLU A 26 -31.53 -14.27 -5.04
N ARG A 27 -30.38 -14.23 -4.34
CA ARG A 27 -29.26 -13.37 -4.75
C ARG A 27 -27.88 -14.04 -4.49
N LEU A 28 -26.92 -13.70 -5.35
CA LEU A 28 -25.52 -14.20 -5.32
C LEU A 28 -24.72 -13.67 -4.11
N ASP A 29 -25.21 -12.63 -3.45
CA ASP A 29 -24.68 -12.09 -2.19
C ASP A 29 -24.74 -13.09 -1.02
N ASN A 30 -25.49 -14.19 -1.16
CA ASN A 30 -25.54 -15.27 -0.16
C ASN A 30 -24.40 -16.30 -0.26
N LEU A 31 -23.44 -16.15 -1.19
CA LEU A 31 -22.17 -16.90 -1.13
C LEU A 31 -21.41 -16.47 0.14
N TRP A 32 -20.82 -17.41 0.88
CA TRP A 32 -20.29 -17.13 2.23
C TRP A 32 -19.46 -15.84 2.30
N LEU A 33 -18.40 -15.70 1.49
CA LEU A 33 -17.57 -14.48 1.43
C LEU A 33 -18.29 -13.20 0.95
N SER A 34 -19.42 -13.32 0.28
CA SER A 34 -20.27 -12.21 -0.14
C SER A 34 -21.35 -11.84 0.87
N SER A 35 -21.56 -12.69 1.89
CA SER A 35 -22.54 -12.43 2.93
C SER A 35 -22.05 -11.32 3.87
N VAL A 36 -22.98 -10.47 4.31
CA VAL A 36 -22.71 -9.42 5.31
C VAL A 36 -22.07 -10.02 6.56
N SER A 37 -22.54 -11.20 6.98
CA SER A 37 -22.03 -11.89 8.16
C SER A 37 -20.56 -12.33 8.01
N ALA A 38 -20.14 -12.89 6.87
CA ALA A 38 -18.73 -13.24 6.71
C ALA A 38 -17.83 -12.01 6.59
N PHE A 39 -18.31 -10.94 5.94
CA PHE A 39 -17.60 -9.67 5.88
C PHE A 39 -17.38 -9.06 7.27
N GLU A 40 -18.38 -9.11 8.14
CA GLU A 40 -18.28 -8.66 9.53
C GLU A 40 -17.28 -9.51 10.33
N LEU A 41 -17.27 -10.83 10.14
CA LEU A 41 -16.32 -11.74 10.82
C LEU A 41 -14.86 -11.51 10.37
N VAL A 42 -14.64 -11.26 9.08
CA VAL A 42 -13.31 -10.86 8.56
C VAL A 42 -12.93 -9.47 9.08
N GLY A 43 -13.88 -8.52 9.09
CA GLY A 43 -13.67 -7.17 9.61
C GLY A 43 -13.36 -7.12 11.12
N ALA A 44 -13.92 -8.06 11.89
CA ALA A 44 -13.63 -8.26 13.31
C ALA A 44 -12.29 -8.99 13.56
N GLY A 45 -11.65 -9.52 12.52
CA GLY A 45 -10.40 -10.28 12.60
C GLY A 45 -10.56 -11.71 13.11
N GLU A 46 -11.78 -12.25 13.10
CA GLU A 46 -12.07 -13.63 13.50
C GLU A 46 -11.67 -14.65 12.43
N TYR A 47 -11.73 -14.24 11.15
CA TYR A 47 -11.18 -14.97 10.01
C TYR A 47 -10.09 -14.17 9.32
N ILE A 48 -8.94 -14.81 9.05
CA ILE A 48 -7.84 -14.20 8.30
C ILE A 48 -7.57 -15.01 7.03
N ILE A 49 -7.57 -14.33 5.89
CA ILE A 49 -7.19 -14.92 4.60
C ILE A 49 -5.73 -14.56 4.33
N ASN A 50 -4.86 -15.56 4.39
CA ASN A 50 -3.45 -15.43 4.07
C ASN A 50 -3.18 -15.98 2.66
N THR A 51 -2.76 -15.11 1.75
CA THR A 51 -2.42 -15.47 0.36
C THR A 51 -0.96 -15.92 0.19
N ASN A 52 -0.20 -15.98 1.30
CA ASN A 52 1.22 -16.33 1.28
C ASN A 52 1.56 -17.14 2.55
N PRO A 53 1.36 -18.47 2.55
CA PRO A 53 1.48 -19.28 3.76
C PRO A 53 2.96 -19.55 4.06
N SER A 54 3.63 -18.63 4.76
CA SER A 54 4.89 -18.95 5.43
C SER A 54 4.59 -19.81 6.67
N SER A 55 4.71 -21.13 6.49
CA SER A 55 5.01 -22.15 7.51
C SER A 55 4.76 -21.77 8.98
N TYR A 56 3.51 -21.86 9.43
CA TYR A 56 3.18 -22.21 10.82
C TYR A 56 1.94 -23.07 10.75
N SER A 57 2.01 -24.33 11.16
CA SER A 57 0.80 -25.16 11.32
C SER A 57 0.21 -24.91 12.69
N ALA A 58 -0.91 -24.19 12.74
CA ALA A 58 -1.79 -24.19 13.89
C ALA A 58 -3.05 -25.01 13.58
N ARG A 59 -3.66 -25.58 14.62
CA ARG A 59 -4.93 -26.29 14.51
C ARG A 59 -6.03 -25.28 14.13
N GLY A 60 -6.70 -25.49 12.99
CA GLY A 60 -7.82 -24.64 12.53
C GLY A 60 -7.70 -24.09 11.10
N GLU A 61 -6.66 -24.47 10.36
CA GLU A 61 -6.40 -23.96 9.01
C GLU A 61 -7.10 -24.77 7.91
N MET A 62 -7.69 -24.07 6.92
CA MET A 62 -8.14 -24.68 5.66
C MET A 62 -7.32 -24.15 4.48
N THR A 63 -6.68 -25.06 3.75
CA THR A 63 -5.97 -24.74 2.50
C THR A 63 -6.95 -24.75 1.34
N ILE A 64 -7.03 -23.64 0.62
CA ILE A 64 -7.88 -23.49 -0.56
C ILE A 64 -6.95 -23.30 -1.77
N ALA A 65 -6.99 -24.24 -2.71
CA ALA A 65 -6.28 -24.13 -3.97
C ALA A 65 -7.20 -23.47 -5.00
N LEU A 66 -6.88 -22.24 -5.41
CA LEU A 66 -7.58 -21.54 -6.49
C LEU A 66 -6.59 -21.25 -7.61
N SER A 67 -6.80 -21.88 -8.78
CA SER A 67 -6.09 -21.56 -10.03
C SER A 67 -4.55 -21.42 -9.92
N GLY A 68 -3.92 -22.21 -9.05
CA GLY A 68 -2.45 -22.22 -8.88
C GLY A 68 -1.90 -21.43 -7.69
N GLU A 69 -2.72 -20.67 -6.96
CA GLU A 69 -2.34 -20.02 -5.70
C GLU A 69 -2.98 -20.75 -4.50
N MET A 70 -2.20 -20.96 -3.44
CA MET A 70 -2.70 -21.50 -2.17
C MET A 70 -3.09 -20.35 -1.24
N MET A 71 -4.37 -20.27 -0.90
CA MET A 71 -4.85 -19.41 0.18
C MET A 71 -5.03 -20.25 1.45
N LEU A 72 -4.58 -19.71 2.58
CA LEU A 72 -4.78 -20.27 3.90
C LEU A 72 -5.85 -19.44 4.62
N LEU A 73 -6.95 -20.07 4.98
CA LEU A 73 -7.93 -19.46 5.89
C LEU A 73 -7.60 -19.91 7.32
N GLU A 74 -7.24 -18.96 8.16
CA GLU A 74 -7.06 -19.18 9.60
C GLU A 74 -8.34 -18.78 10.35
N ASP A 75 -8.92 -19.74 11.05
CA ASP A 75 -9.98 -19.49 12.03
C ASP A 75 -9.34 -19.13 13.38
N LYS A 76 -9.54 -17.89 13.83
CA LYS A 76 -9.11 -17.43 15.16
C LYS A 76 -10.26 -17.43 16.17
N ALA A 77 -11.49 -17.73 15.74
CA ALA A 77 -12.62 -17.88 16.63
C ALA A 77 -12.50 -19.21 17.39
N THR A 78 -12.60 -19.14 18.72
CA THR A 78 -12.61 -20.32 19.59
C THR A 78 -13.87 -21.16 19.34
N ASN A 79 -13.84 -22.05 18.34
CA ASN A 79 -14.82 -23.12 18.08
C ASN A 79 -16.30 -22.70 17.92
N GLN A 80 -16.62 -21.44 17.62
CA GLN A 80 -18.02 -20.98 17.56
C GLN A 80 -18.58 -20.81 16.13
N THR A 81 -17.74 -20.90 15.10
CA THR A 81 -18.14 -20.70 13.71
C THR A 81 -17.70 -21.88 12.84
N PRO A 82 -18.59 -22.48 12.01
CA PRO A 82 -18.21 -23.57 11.13
C PRO A 82 -17.31 -23.05 10.00
N ILE A 83 -16.17 -23.72 9.81
CA ILE A 83 -15.26 -23.46 8.69
C ILE A 83 -16.04 -23.70 7.37
N PRO A 84 -16.02 -22.77 6.42
CA PRO A 84 -16.80 -22.89 5.19
C PRO A 84 -16.22 -23.99 4.30
N HIS A 85 -17.09 -24.71 3.61
CA HIS A 85 -16.66 -25.78 2.70
C HIS A 85 -15.82 -25.23 1.54
N SER A 86 -14.76 -25.94 1.12
CA SER A 86 -13.85 -25.55 0.03
C SER A 86 -14.58 -25.20 -1.27
N ASP A 87 -15.61 -25.97 -1.61
CA ASP A 87 -16.40 -25.78 -2.83
C ASP A 87 -17.10 -24.41 -2.88
N LEU A 88 -17.43 -23.80 -1.73
CA LEU A 88 -18.00 -22.44 -1.69
C LEU A 88 -16.99 -21.40 -2.16
N PHE A 89 -15.70 -21.60 -1.89
CA PHE A 89 -14.64 -20.72 -2.36
C PHE A 89 -14.39 -20.89 -3.85
N GLU A 90 -14.43 -22.12 -4.36
CA GLU A 90 -14.32 -22.38 -5.80
C GLU A 90 -15.48 -21.73 -6.56
N ILE A 91 -16.70 -21.88 -6.06
CA ILE A 91 -17.89 -21.26 -6.63
C ILE A 91 -17.81 -19.74 -6.52
N HIS A 92 -17.38 -19.20 -5.38
CA HIS A 92 -17.16 -17.76 -5.23
C HIS A 92 -16.10 -17.24 -6.21
N ALA A 93 -14.99 -17.96 -6.42
CA ALA A 93 -13.96 -17.59 -7.38
C ALA A 93 -14.48 -17.58 -8.83
N LEU A 94 -15.42 -18.46 -9.18
CA LEU A 94 -16.08 -18.44 -10.50
C LEU A 94 -16.94 -17.19 -10.69
N PHE A 95 -17.61 -16.71 -9.63
CA PHE A 95 -18.49 -15.54 -9.69
C PHE A 95 -17.80 -14.22 -9.33
N SER A 96 -16.61 -14.24 -8.72
CA SER A 96 -15.93 -13.06 -8.17
C SER A 96 -15.76 -11.95 -9.20
N ASN A 97 -15.30 -12.30 -10.41
CA ASN A 97 -15.17 -11.34 -11.51
C ASN A 97 -16.53 -10.72 -11.88
N SER A 98 -17.58 -11.53 -12.00
CA SER A 98 -18.92 -11.04 -12.35
C SER A 98 -19.51 -10.15 -11.26
N LEU A 99 -19.27 -10.49 -9.99
CA LEU A 99 -19.67 -9.70 -8.83
C LEU A 99 -18.91 -8.36 -8.77
N ALA A 100 -17.59 -8.39 -9.00
CA ALA A 100 -16.77 -7.19 -9.09
C ALA A 100 -17.26 -6.25 -10.21
N TRP A 101 -17.62 -6.78 -11.39
CA TRP A 101 -18.19 -5.98 -12.47
C TRP A 101 -19.58 -5.39 -12.13
N MET A 102 -20.41 -6.12 -11.39
CA MET A 102 -21.71 -5.62 -10.92
C MET A 102 -21.54 -4.47 -9.91
N GLU A 103 -20.59 -4.60 -8.99
CA GLU A 103 -20.25 -3.55 -8.02
C GLU A 103 -19.63 -2.33 -8.72
N ALA A 104 -18.67 -2.53 -9.62
CA ALA A 104 -18.08 -1.49 -10.45
C ALA A 104 -19.16 -0.74 -11.25
N ARG A 105 -20.11 -1.45 -11.88
CA ARG A 105 -21.25 -0.83 -12.58
C ARG A 105 -22.10 0.02 -11.66
N THR A 106 -22.38 -0.47 -10.45
CA THR A 106 -23.16 0.27 -9.46
C THR A 106 -22.44 1.54 -9.04
N HIS A 107 -21.14 1.46 -8.76
CA HIS A 107 -20.30 2.62 -8.46
C HIS A 107 -20.24 3.63 -9.61
N ILE A 108 -20.05 3.17 -10.85
CA ILE A 108 -20.05 4.03 -12.05
C ILE A 108 -21.39 4.75 -12.21
N THR A 109 -22.50 4.05 -11.99
CA THR A 109 -23.86 4.63 -12.08
C THR A 109 -24.07 5.69 -11.00
N GLN A 110 -23.68 5.40 -9.75
CA GLN A 110 -23.75 6.36 -8.65
C GLN A 110 -22.85 7.58 -8.86
N GLN A 111 -21.66 7.42 -9.44
CA GLN A 111 -20.79 8.55 -9.79
C GLN A 111 -21.38 9.41 -10.91
N ARG A 112 -22.01 8.79 -11.91
CA ARG A 112 -22.66 9.49 -13.02
C ARG A 112 -23.83 10.36 -12.55
N ASP A 113 -24.58 9.88 -11.55
CA ASP A 113 -25.76 10.57 -11.02
C ASP A 113 -25.42 11.57 -9.90
N ARG A 114 -24.17 11.64 -9.43
CA ARG A 114 -23.74 12.71 -8.51
C ARG A 114 -23.72 14.04 -9.26
N PRO A 115 -24.42 15.08 -8.77
CA PRO A 115 -24.28 16.41 -9.33
C PRO A 115 -22.80 16.80 -9.26
N THR A 116 -22.26 17.29 -10.36
CA THR A 116 -20.93 17.89 -10.43
C THR A 116 -20.91 19.05 -9.45
N THR A 117 -20.53 18.78 -8.20
CA THR A 117 -20.14 19.82 -7.27
C THR A 117 -18.91 20.45 -7.88
N SER A 118 -19.12 21.58 -8.55
CA SER A 118 -18.10 22.58 -8.82
C SER A 118 -17.21 22.62 -7.58
N HIS A 119 -15.99 22.07 -7.69
CA HIS A 119 -14.99 22.19 -6.66
C HIS A 119 -14.95 23.67 -6.31
N LYS A 120 -15.46 24.03 -5.12
CA LYS A 120 -15.24 25.36 -4.60
C LYS A 120 -13.73 25.46 -4.52
N ASN A 121 -13.14 26.24 -5.42
CA ASN A 121 -11.75 26.66 -5.32
C ASN A 121 -11.60 27.15 -3.89
N PHE A 122 -10.95 26.35 -3.03
CA PHE A 122 -10.65 26.80 -1.69
C PHE A 122 -9.81 28.05 -1.87
N PRO A 123 -10.28 29.23 -1.42
CA PRO A 123 -9.56 30.47 -1.67
C PRO A 123 -8.16 30.31 -1.09
N ILE A 124 -7.15 30.66 -1.89
CA ILE A 124 -5.72 30.52 -1.59
C ILE A 124 -5.37 31.11 -0.21
N SER A 125 -6.15 32.08 0.29
CA SER A 125 -6.04 32.68 1.62
C SER A 125 -6.30 31.69 2.78
N ILE A 126 -7.23 30.75 2.67
CA ILE A 126 -7.53 29.76 3.72
C ILE A 126 -6.42 28.72 3.80
N ILE A 127 -5.87 28.31 2.66
CA ILE A 127 -4.74 27.37 2.60
C ILE A 127 -3.50 28.00 3.23
N ALA A 128 -3.19 29.26 2.91
CA ALA A 128 -2.09 29.99 3.53
C ALA A 128 -2.26 30.15 5.05
N GLN A 129 -3.48 30.46 5.52
CA GLN A 129 -3.79 30.54 6.95
C GLN A 129 -3.67 29.17 7.64
N ALA A 130 -4.14 28.09 7.02
CA ALA A 130 -4.00 26.74 7.55
C ALA A 130 -2.53 26.27 7.60
N VAL A 131 -1.72 26.64 6.60
CA VAL A 131 -0.27 26.35 6.58
C VAL A 131 0.47 27.11 7.68
N ILE A 132 0.18 28.41 7.85
CA ILE A 132 0.76 29.23 8.93
C ILE A 132 0.33 28.66 10.29
N PHE A 133 -0.96 28.36 10.45
CA PHE A 133 -1.50 27.77 11.67
C PHE A 133 -0.83 26.43 12.00
N LEU A 134 -0.66 25.55 11.01
CA LEU A 134 0.00 24.26 11.19
C LEU A 134 1.49 24.43 11.55
N SER A 135 2.20 25.38 10.93
CA SER A 135 3.62 25.62 11.22
C SER A 135 3.84 26.18 12.64
N THR A 136 2.98 27.10 13.08
CA THR A 136 3.02 27.67 14.43
C THR A 136 2.58 26.64 15.46
N PHE A 137 1.51 25.89 15.18
CA PHE A 137 1.05 24.78 16.01
C PHE A 137 2.15 23.73 16.17
N ARG A 138 2.81 23.32 15.06
CA ARG A 138 3.91 22.36 15.08
C ARG A 138 5.04 22.81 15.99
N ARG A 139 5.45 24.08 15.93
CA ARG A 139 6.49 24.63 16.80
C ARG A 139 6.06 24.66 18.27
N ILE A 140 4.86 25.15 18.57
CA ILE A 140 4.36 25.20 19.95
C ILE A 140 4.23 23.78 20.51
N TRP A 141 3.64 22.86 19.74
CA TRP A 141 3.42 21.47 20.14
C TRP A 141 4.74 20.76 20.46
N THR A 142 5.73 20.87 19.58
CA THR A 142 7.05 20.21 19.76
C THR A 142 7.87 20.78 20.92
N THR A 143 7.58 22.01 21.39
CA THR A 143 8.20 22.57 22.62
C THR A 143 7.64 21.99 23.91
N LEU A 144 6.49 21.31 23.88
CA LEU A 144 5.92 20.68 25.07
C LEU A 144 6.79 19.51 25.55
N PRO A 145 6.88 19.29 26.88
CA PRO A 145 7.61 18.16 27.43
C PRO A 145 7.14 16.81 26.86
N CYS A 146 8.06 15.87 26.72
CA CYS A 146 7.79 14.57 26.11
C CYS A 146 6.63 13.82 26.79
N PHE A 147 6.52 13.90 28.12
CA PHE A 147 5.45 13.22 28.88
C PHE A 147 4.06 13.80 28.57
N VAL A 148 3.96 15.12 28.28
CA VAL A 148 2.70 15.76 27.91
C VAL A 148 2.26 15.27 26.54
N ARG A 149 3.18 15.29 25.57
CA ARG A 149 2.91 14.80 24.21
C ARG A 149 2.57 13.31 24.19
N ALA A 150 3.32 12.48 24.91
CA ALA A 150 3.06 11.04 25.04
C ALA A 150 1.65 10.79 25.59
N THR A 151 1.29 11.46 26.69
CA THR A 151 -0.04 11.33 27.30
C THR A 151 -1.15 11.76 26.34
N ALA A 152 -0.94 12.85 25.59
CA ALA A 152 -1.89 13.30 24.59
C ALA A 152 -2.08 12.27 23.47
N TYR A 153 -1.00 11.63 23.01
CA TYR A 153 -1.07 10.58 21.98
C TYR A 153 -1.83 9.35 22.46
N GLU A 154 -1.65 8.89 23.70
CA GLU A 154 -2.45 7.79 24.25
C GLU A 154 -3.95 8.13 24.31
N LYS A 155 -4.28 9.36 24.73
CA LYS A 155 -5.69 9.80 24.77
C LYS A 155 -6.29 9.91 23.37
N LEU A 156 -5.55 10.49 22.42
CA LEU A 156 -5.98 10.60 21.04
C LEU A 156 -6.16 9.22 20.40
N LEU A 157 -5.27 8.26 20.66
CA LEU A 157 -5.41 6.88 20.22
C LEU A 157 -6.70 6.25 20.73
N SER A 158 -6.96 6.35 22.03
CA SER A 158 -8.20 5.82 22.63
C SER A 158 -9.46 6.44 22.01
N ILE A 159 -9.46 7.75 21.77
CA ILE A 159 -10.57 8.44 21.09
C ILE A 159 -10.67 7.99 19.62
N GLY A 160 -9.54 7.88 18.93
CA GLY A 160 -9.48 7.48 17.52
C GLY A 160 -10.03 6.06 17.32
N THR A 161 -9.61 5.11 18.14
CA THR A 161 -10.13 3.73 18.10
C THR A 161 -11.62 3.68 18.41
N TYR A 162 -12.10 4.50 19.34
CA TYR A 162 -13.54 4.59 19.64
C TYR A 162 -14.36 5.18 18.48
N LEU A 163 -13.86 6.24 17.82
CA LEU A 163 -14.59 6.94 16.76
C LEU A 163 -14.52 6.26 15.39
N TYR A 164 -13.39 5.63 15.08
CA TYR A 164 -13.08 5.12 13.74
C TYR A 164 -12.85 3.61 13.67
N GLY A 165 -12.81 2.93 14.82
CA GLY A 165 -12.46 1.52 14.90
C GLY A 165 -10.96 1.26 14.70
N PRO A 166 -10.57 -0.03 14.63
CA PRO A 166 -9.20 -0.43 14.31
C PRO A 166 -8.88 -0.11 12.85
N SER A 167 -7.63 0.28 12.58
CA SER A 167 -7.15 0.44 11.21
C SER A 167 -6.66 -0.91 10.65
N LEU A 168 -6.47 -0.98 9.33
CA LEU A 168 -5.94 -2.17 8.66
C LEU A 168 -4.51 -2.56 9.11
N SER A 169 -3.77 -1.62 9.72
CA SER A 169 -2.47 -1.88 10.32
C SER A 169 -2.54 -1.65 11.83
N PRO A 170 -1.98 -2.54 12.66
CA PRO A 170 -1.96 -2.37 14.12
C PRO A 170 -1.08 -1.19 14.57
N THR A 171 -0.19 -0.71 13.70
CA THR A 171 0.73 0.39 14.00
C THR A 171 0.18 1.75 13.59
N VAL A 172 -0.98 1.83 12.93
CA VAL A 172 -1.53 3.07 12.39
C VAL A 172 -2.93 3.29 12.96
N GLN A 173 -3.23 4.52 13.38
CA GLN A 173 -4.57 4.86 13.84
C GLN A 173 -4.99 6.23 13.32
N ARG A 174 -6.20 6.29 12.77
CA ARG A 174 -6.86 7.56 12.46
C ARG A 174 -7.26 8.25 13.76
N LEU A 175 -6.93 9.54 13.85
CA LEU A 175 -7.22 10.40 14.98
C LEU A 175 -8.25 11.48 14.62
N PRO A 176 -8.94 12.06 15.61
CA PRO A 176 -9.79 13.22 15.38
C PRO A 176 -8.98 14.40 14.83
N LEU A 177 -9.68 15.41 14.30
CA LEU A 177 -9.10 16.64 13.72
C LEU A 177 -8.29 16.41 12.44
N GLY A 178 -8.53 15.30 11.73
CA GLY A 178 -7.83 14.99 10.48
C GLY A 178 -6.35 14.70 10.73
N LEU A 179 -6.06 13.92 11.77
CA LEU A 179 -4.70 13.51 12.14
C LEU A 179 -4.54 12.00 11.97
N TYR A 180 -3.32 11.56 11.78
CA TYR A 180 -2.91 10.16 11.83
C TYR A 180 -1.73 10.01 12.77
N LEU A 181 -1.75 8.93 13.54
CA LEU A 181 -0.62 8.54 14.37
C LEU A 181 -0.16 7.16 13.94
N GLN A 182 1.12 7.06 13.64
CA GLN A 182 1.80 5.78 13.61
C GLN A 182 2.50 5.57 14.96
N LYS A 183 2.40 4.37 15.51
CA LYS A 183 3.02 3.98 16.77
C LYS A 183 3.59 2.57 16.66
N ALA A 184 4.86 2.45 16.98
CA ALA A 184 5.60 1.19 16.99
C ALA A 184 6.47 1.11 18.25
N PRO A 185 7.04 -0.07 18.57
CA PRO A 185 8.02 -0.18 19.63
C PRO A 185 9.27 0.69 19.35
N PRO A 186 10.16 0.90 20.34
CA PRO A 186 11.24 1.89 20.24
C PRO A 186 12.20 1.68 19.06
N HIS A 187 12.38 0.45 18.58
CA HIS A 187 13.26 0.14 17.45
C HIS A 187 12.77 0.72 16.11
N GLY A 188 11.49 1.12 16.00
CA GLY A 188 10.93 1.79 14.82
C GLY A 188 11.30 3.28 14.71
N ALA A 189 11.92 3.87 15.74
CA ALA A 189 12.26 5.30 15.75
C ALA A 189 13.10 5.78 14.55
N PRO A 190 14.12 5.04 14.06
CA PRO A 190 14.86 5.45 12.88
C PRO A 190 14.01 5.56 11.62
N GLN A 191 13.04 4.65 11.43
CA GLN A 191 12.12 4.68 10.29
C GLN A 191 11.19 5.90 10.35
N TYR A 192 10.58 6.17 11.50
CA TYR A 192 9.72 7.34 11.66
C TYR A 192 10.45 8.67 11.51
N ARG A 193 11.72 8.75 11.93
CA ARG A 193 12.56 9.92 11.62
C ARG A 193 12.82 10.06 10.12
N ALA A 194 13.10 8.95 9.43
CA ALA A 194 13.33 8.97 7.99
C ALA A 194 12.06 9.34 7.21
N GLU A 195 10.90 8.80 7.58
CA GLU A 195 9.61 9.14 6.99
C GLU A 195 9.26 10.61 7.25
N ALA A 196 9.37 11.09 8.49
CA ALA A 196 9.10 12.50 8.81
C ALA A 196 10.03 13.46 8.07
N HIS A 197 11.29 13.07 7.86
CA HIS A 197 12.24 13.84 7.07
C HIS A 197 11.89 13.82 5.59
N ALA A 198 11.53 12.66 5.03
CA ALA A 198 11.06 12.52 3.65
C ALA A 198 9.84 13.42 3.39
N LEU A 199 8.81 13.32 4.24
CA LEU A 199 7.61 14.16 4.15
C LEU A 199 7.94 15.65 4.27
N SER A 200 8.93 16.03 5.10
CA SER A 200 9.38 17.42 5.21
C SER A 200 10.11 17.90 3.94
N MET A 201 10.86 17.04 3.26
CA MET A 201 11.46 17.35 1.96
C MET A 201 10.38 17.52 0.88
N VAL A 202 9.40 16.62 0.84
CA VAL A 202 8.27 16.67 -0.09
C VAL A 202 7.47 17.96 0.10
N GLU A 203 7.14 18.33 1.35
CA GLU A 203 6.44 19.59 1.67
C GLU A 203 7.24 20.82 1.24
N LYS A 204 8.57 20.78 1.34
CA LYS A 204 9.44 21.92 1.03
C LYS A 204 9.68 22.12 -0.46
N PHE A 205 9.90 21.02 -1.20
CA PHE A 205 10.42 21.09 -2.57
C PHE A 205 9.37 20.79 -3.65
N THR A 206 8.19 20.30 -3.27
CA THR A 206 7.19 19.84 -4.23
C THR A 206 5.79 20.33 -3.91
N GLN A 207 4.88 20.14 -4.86
CA GLN A 207 3.44 20.31 -4.69
C GLN A 207 2.71 18.97 -4.59
N ILE A 208 3.43 17.90 -4.25
CA ILE A 208 2.83 16.58 -4.09
C ILE A 208 1.92 16.64 -2.87
N PRO A 209 0.64 16.24 -2.99
CA PRO A 209 -0.21 16.12 -1.84
C PRO A 209 0.26 14.92 -1.00
N ALA A 210 0.90 15.18 0.13
CA ALA A 210 1.40 14.16 1.05
C ALA A 210 1.06 14.53 2.50
N PRO A 211 1.07 13.56 3.44
CA PRO A 211 0.91 13.85 4.85
C PRO A 211 1.95 14.86 5.33
N LYS A 212 1.52 15.87 6.07
CA LYS A 212 2.44 16.81 6.72
C LYS A 212 2.91 16.26 8.06
N PRO A 213 4.22 16.08 8.28
CA PRO A 213 4.73 15.57 9.53
C PRO A 213 4.60 16.66 10.59
N ILE A 214 4.01 16.35 11.73
CA ILE A 214 3.84 17.29 12.84
C ILE A 214 4.92 17.02 13.88
N ASP A 215 5.02 15.77 14.35
CA ASP A 215 5.93 15.43 15.44
C ASP A 215 6.44 13.99 15.32
N VAL A 216 7.69 13.79 15.75
CA VAL A 216 8.28 12.48 16.01
C VAL A 216 8.61 12.43 17.49
N LEU A 217 7.96 11.52 18.20
CA LEU A 217 8.17 11.34 19.63
C LEU A 217 8.79 9.98 19.90
N GLU A 218 9.89 10.00 20.63
CA GLU A 218 10.58 8.82 21.09
C GLU A 218 10.49 8.74 22.60
N THR A 219 9.98 7.62 23.08
CA THR A 219 9.91 7.28 24.50
C THR A 219 10.62 5.96 24.72
N PRO A 220 11.00 5.61 25.96
CA PRO A 220 11.60 4.32 26.26
C PRO A 220 10.73 3.12 25.84
N ASN A 221 9.41 3.31 25.71
CA ASN A 221 8.45 2.24 25.46
C ASN A 221 7.90 2.22 24.03
N ALA A 222 7.96 3.34 23.31
CA ALA A 222 7.39 3.46 21.97
C ALA A 222 8.02 4.61 21.17
N SER A 223 8.00 4.47 19.85
CA SER A 223 8.18 5.58 18.92
C SER A 223 6.85 5.93 18.26
N SER A 224 6.63 7.20 17.98
CA SER A 224 5.40 7.68 17.36
C SER A 224 5.65 8.78 16.35
N LEU A 225 4.93 8.72 15.23
CA LEU A 225 4.91 9.74 14.19
C LEU A 225 3.51 10.29 14.05
N LEU A 226 3.33 11.57 14.39
CA LEU A 226 2.09 12.31 14.22
C LEU A 226 2.14 13.08 12.90
N MET A 227 1.13 12.88 12.05
CA MET A 227 1.00 13.55 10.76
C MET A 227 -0.45 13.97 10.48
N THR A 228 -0.64 14.79 9.45
CA THR A 228 -1.97 15.16 8.97
C THR A 228 -2.59 14.07 8.09
N GLN A 229 -3.91 13.98 8.10
CA GLN A 229 -4.68 13.15 7.19
C GLN A 229 -4.72 13.79 5.79
N VAL A 230 -4.61 12.92 4.79
CA VAL A 230 -4.82 13.27 3.38
C VAL A 230 -6.19 12.71 2.94
N PRO A 231 -7.02 13.49 2.22
CA PRO A 231 -8.33 13.02 1.78
C PRO A 231 -8.22 12.05 0.59
N GLY A 232 -9.31 11.34 0.32
CA GLY A 232 -9.46 10.41 -0.81
C GLY A 232 -9.42 8.95 -0.41
N SER A 233 -9.58 8.08 -1.40
CA SER A 233 -9.55 6.63 -1.23
C SER A 233 -8.38 6.03 -2.01
N PRO A 234 -7.78 4.93 -1.54
CA PRO A 234 -6.75 4.23 -2.29
C PRO A 234 -7.23 3.88 -3.70
N ILE A 235 -6.47 4.24 -4.73
CA ILE A 235 -6.86 4.02 -6.12
C ILE A 235 -7.02 2.53 -6.42
N GLY A 236 -6.31 1.66 -5.70
CA GLY A 236 -6.45 0.20 -5.79
C GLY A 236 -7.89 -0.28 -5.64
N GLN A 237 -8.67 0.33 -4.74
CA GLN A 237 -10.09 0.00 -4.53
C GLN A 237 -10.99 0.53 -5.66
N LEU A 238 -10.49 1.48 -6.44
CA LEU A 238 -11.22 2.15 -7.52
C LEU A 238 -10.82 1.64 -8.90
N LEU A 239 -9.80 0.79 -9.01
CA LEU A 239 -9.21 0.40 -10.30
C LEU A 239 -10.21 -0.27 -11.24
N ASP A 240 -11.23 -0.95 -10.76
CA ASP A 240 -12.25 -1.57 -11.62
C ASP A 240 -13.35 -0.59 -12.03
N ALA A 241 -13.62 0.42 -11.20
CA ALA A 241 -14.66 1.42 -11.41
C ALA A 241 -14.17 2.70 -12.11
N ILE A 242 -12.85 2.93 -12.17
CA ILE A 242 -12.25 4.12 -12.77
C ILE A 242 -12.40 4.09 -14.30
N THR A 243 -12.80 5.21 -14.87
CA THR A 243 -12.90 5.39 -16.33
C THR A 243 -11.53 5.65 -16.94
N ASP A 244 -11.35 5.34 -18.23
CA ASP A 244 -10.08 5.60 -18.93
C ASP A 244 -9.68 7.08 -18.86
N LYS A 245 -10.66 7.99 -18.91
CA LYS A 245 -10.38 9.42 -18.77
C LYS A 245 -9.84 9.80 -17.38
N GLN A 246 -10.34 9.15 -16.34
CA GLN A 246 -9.84 9.33 -14.99
C GLN A 246 -8.45 8.70 -14.82
N VAL A 247 -8.18 7.56 -15.47
CA VAL A 247 -6.85 6.96 -15.52
C VAL A 247 -5.84 7.90 -16.20
N GLU A 248 -6.20 8.50 -17.33
CA GLU A 248 -5.36 9.51 -18.01
C GLU A 248 -5.00 10.68 -17.08
N ASN A 249 -5.97 11.16 -16.29
CA ASN A 249 -5.72 12.24 -15.32
C ASN A 249 -4.78 11.80 -14.20
N VAL A 250 -4.91 10.56 -13.71
CA VAL A 250 -4.00 9.97 -12.72
C VAL A 250 -2.59 9.85 -13.29
N VAL A 251 -2.44 9.36 -14.53
CA VAL A 251 -1.15 9.29 -15.22
C VAL A 251 -0.53 10.67 -15.34
N PHE A 252 -1.31 11.67 -15.74
CA PHE A 252 -0.85 13.06 -15.84
C PHE A 252 -0.35 13.60 -14.50
N ASP A 253 -1.11 13.40 -13.42
CA ASP A 253 -0.72 13.81 -12.08
C ASP A 253 0.54 13.07 -11.61
N LEU A 254 0.64 11.75 -11.81
CA LEU A 254 1.83 10.97 -11.46
C LEU A 254 3.07 11.43 -12.21
N LYS A 255 2.99 11.65 -13.53
CA LYS A 255 4.13 12.20 -14.31
C LYS A 255 4.62 13.50 -13.70
N ARG A 256 3.70 14.41 -13.38
CA ARG A 256 4.00 15.71 -12.78
C ARG A 256 4.60 15.58 -11.37
N TYR A 257 4.10 14.67 -10.55
CA TYR A 257 4.61 14.47 -9.18
C TYR A 257 5.96 13.76 -9.17
N ILE A 258 6.15 12.73 -9.99
CA ILE A 258 7.44 12.03 -10.12
C ILE A 258 8.52 12.98 -10.65
N ALA A 259 8.19 13.84 -11.62
CA ALA A 259 9.14 14.85 -12.10
C ALA A 259 9.60 15.81 -10.98
N GLN A 260 8.66 16.28 -10.15
CA GLN A 260 8.98 17.12 -8.99
C GLN A 260 9.80 16.37 -7.93
N MET A 261 9.41 15.13 -7.63
CA MET A 261 10.09 14.26 -6.68
C MET A 261 11.54 14.03 -7.09
N ARG A 262 11.79 13.71 -8.37
CA ARG A 262 13.13 13.49 -8.91
C ARG A 262 14.00 14.75 -8.92
N ALA A 263 13.40 15.94 -8.86
CA ALA A 263 14.11 17.22 -8.79
C ALA A 263 14.54 17.59 -7.36
N ILE A 264 14.15 16.82 -6.34
CA ILE A 264 14.57 17.07 -4.95
C ILE A 264 16.10 16.85 -4.84
N PRO A 265 16.86 17.85 -4.39
CA PRO A 265 18.32 17.73 -4.34
C PRO A 265 18.77 16.83 -3.18
N ASN A 266 19.77 15.97 -3.43
CA ASN A 266 20.48 15.27 -2.38
C ASN A 266 21.49 16.21 -1.70
N GLN A 267 21.06 16.87 -0.62
CA GLN A 267 21.90 17.79 0.16
C GLN A 267 22.43 17.17 1.45
N VAL A 268 22.02 15.93 1.76
CA VAL A 268 22.05 15.40 3.12
C VAL A 268 23.28 14.52 3.36
N SER A 269 23.83 13.88 2.32
CA SER A 269 24.90 12.91 2.54
C SER A 269 25.86 12.76 1.36
N LYS A 270 27.05 12.23 1.67
CA LYS A 270 28.02 11.75 0.68
C LYS A 270 27.57 10.46 -0.03
N PHE A 271 26.62 9.75 0.56
CA PHE A 271 26.06 8.53 -0.02
C PHE A 271 25.08 8.91 -1.11
N GLN A 272 25.28 8.33 -2.30
CA GLN A 272 24.37 8.51 -3.41
C GLN A 272 23.09 7.70 -3.19
N ILE A 273 23.20 6.49 -2.63
CA ILE A 273 22.04 5.61 -2.40
C ILE A 273 21.84 5.45 -0.90
N CYS A 274 20.80 6.08 -0.38
CA CYS A 274 20.51 6.19 1.05
C CYS A 274 19.04 6.59 1.27
N ASN A 275 18.55 6.48 2.51
CA ASN A 275 17.24 7.07 2.83
C ASN A 275 17.29 8.61 2.80
N SER A 276 16.14 9.23 3.06
CA SER A 276 16.00 10.70 3.10
C SER A 276 16.95 11.41 4.08
N THR A 277 17.43 10.74 5.13
CA THR A 277 18.33 11.31 6.16
C THR A 277 19.82 11.00 5.91
N GLY A 278 20.17 10.33 4.80
CA GLY A 278 21.54 9.85 4.56
C GLY A 278 21.90 8.56 5.31
N GLY A 279 20.91 7.95 5.98
CA GLY A 279 21.02 6.69 6.69
C GLY A 279 20.76 5.48 5.79
N LYS A 280 20.54 4.32 6.42
CA LYS A 280 20.27 3.07 5.71
C LYS A 280 18.99 3.13 4.88
N ILE A 281 19.01 2.48 3.72
CA ILE A 281 17.82 2.25 2.89
C ILE A 281 16.89 1.23 3.54
N LEU A 282 15.60 1.34 3.26
CA LEU A 282 14.59 0.34 3.56
C LEU A 282 13.93 -0.05 2.23
N ASP A 283 14.07 -1.32 1.84
CA ASP A 283 13.41 -1.85 0.65
C ASP A 283 13.04 -3.32 0.86
N TRP A 284 11.74 -3.60 0.91
CA TRP A 284 11.19 -4.95 1.05
C TRP A 284 11.58 -5.93 -0.07
N ARG A 285 12.08 -5.43 -1.21
CA ARG A 285 12.66 -6.25 -2.27
C ARG A 285 14.08 -6.74 -1.97
N ILE A 286 14.76 -6.10 -1.01
CA ILE A 286 16.10 -6.44 -0.55
C ILE A 286 15.99 -6.94 0.90
N PRO A 287 15.94 -8.27 1.14
CA PRO A 287 15.77 -8.84 2.48
C PRO A 287 16.86 -8.45 3.50
N ASP A 288 18.02 -8.01 3.02
CA ASP A 288 19.11 -7.54 3.87
C ASP A 288 18.88 -6.09 4.37
N SER A 289 17.93 -5.33 3.80
CA SER A 289 17.72 -3.91 4.16
C SER A 289 16.97 -3.74 5.49
N GLN A 290 16.19 -4.74 5.91
CA GLN A 290 15.44 -4.69 7.17
C GLN A 290 16.37 -4.78 8.39
N SER A 291 17.46 -5.55 8.27
CA SER A 291 18.39 -5.82 9.37
C SER A 291 19.76 -5.17 9.18
N GLY A 292 20.18 -4.91 7.93
CA GLY A 292 21.49 -4.35 7.61
C GLY A 292 21.53 -2.83 7.55
N GLU A 293 22.74 -2.28 7.68
CA GLU A 293 23.03 -0.85 7.46
C GLU A 293 23.40 -0.61 5.99
N LEU A 294 22.43 -0.82 5.10
CA LEU A 294 22.66 -0.68 3.65
C LEU A 294 22.60 0.78 3.23
N ARG A 295 23.72 1.32 2.77
CA ARG A 295 23.84 2.62 2.10
C ARG A 295 25.10 2.63 1.26
N PHE A 296 25.08 3.31 0.13
CA PHE A 296 26.13 3.16 -0.88
C PHE A 296 26.62 4.52 -1.36
N GLU A 297 27.95 4.67 -1.44
CA GLU A 297 28.57 5.90 -1.94
C GLU A 297 28.42 6.03 -3.45
N THR A 298 28.36 4.91 -4.16
CA THR A 298 28.27 4.88 -5.63
C THR A 298 27.20 3.90 -6.14
N GLU A 299 26.69 4.17 -7.35
CA GLU A 299 25.87 3.23 -8.14
C GLU A 299 26.53 1.84 -8.26
N VAL A 300 27.85 1.82 -8.48
CA VAL A 300 28.64 0.58 -8.65
C VAL A 300 28.59 -0.30 -7.40
N ASP A 301 28.75 0.29 -6.21
CA ASP A 301 28.71 -0.46 -4.95
C ASP A 301 27.34 -1.11 -4.73
N PHE A 302 26.27 -0.38 -5.08
CA PHE A 302 24.92 -0.89 -4.98
C PHE A 302 24.65 -2.04 -5.96
N HIS A 303 25.05 -1.90 -7.22
CA HIS A 303 24.91 -2.95 -8.23
C HIS A 303 25.74 -4.20 -7.90
N ASN A 304 26.94 -4.02 -7.36
CA ASN A 304 27.75 -5.11 -6.85
C ASN A 304 27.05 -5.84 -5.70
N PHE A 305 26.41 -5.09 -4.80
CA PHE A 305 25.61 -5.66 -3.73
C PHE A 305 24.42 -6.48 -4.26
N LEU A 306 23.63 -5.92 -5.20
CA LEU A 306 22.48 -6.61 -5.79
C LEU A 306 22.86 -7.93 -6.48
N THR A 307 24.04 -7.99 -7.08
CA THR A 307 24.51 -9.17 -7.81
C THR A 307 25.42 -10.09 -6.98
N ARG A 308 25.67 -9.79 -5.70
CA ARG A 308 26.66 -10.50 -4.86
C ARG A 308 26.38 -12.00 -4.71
N LYS A 309 25.11 -12.41 -4.72
CA LYS A 309 24.67 -13.80 -4.61
C LYS A 309 24.49 -14.48 -5.97
N MET A 310 24.70 -13.76 -7.07
CA MET A 310 24.40 -14.24 -8.43
C MET A 310 25.65 -14.85 -9.09
N THR A 311 25.45 -15.92 -9.84
CA THR A 311 26.53 -16.64 -10.55
C THR A 311 26.23 -16.78 -12.04
N GLY A 312 27.25 -17.15 -12.82
CA GLY A 312 27.11 -17.50 -14.24
C GLY A 312 26.49 -16.40 -15.10
N ASP A 313 25.48 -16.77 -15.89
CA ASP A 313 24.90 -15.91 -16.91
C ASP A 313 24.02 -14.79 -16.34
N THR A 314 23.38 -14.99 -15.19
CA THR A 314 22.59 -13.96 -14.49
C THR A 314 23.46 -12.75 -14.16
N ARG A 315 24.63 -12.99 -13.56
CA ARG A 315 25.57 -11.90 -13.22
C ARG A 315 26.10 -11.19 -14.46
N ARG A 316 26.36 -11.95 -15.55
CA ARG A 316 26.81 -11.39 -16.84
C ARG A 316 25.75 -10.50 -17.48
N ARG A 317 24.47 -10.90 -17.44
CA ARG A 317 23.34 -10.14 -17.97
C ARG A 317 23.12 -8.86 -17.16
N ALA A 318 23.10 -8.97 -15.82
CA ALA A 318 22.98 -7.81 -14.93
C ALA A 318 24.13 -6.81 -15.15
N ALA A 319 25.38 -7.29 -15.26
CA ALA A 319 26.55 -6.44 -15.49
C ALA A 319 26.48 -5.61 -16.78
N LYS A 320 25.83 -6.11 -17.83
CA LYS A 320 25.65 -5.34 -19.08
C LYS A 320 24.73 -4.14 -18.90
N LEU A 321 23.66 -4.27 -18.11
CA LEU A 321 22.75 -3.16 -17.85
C LEU A 321 23.27 -2.22 -16.77
N HIS A 322 23.93 -2.76 -15.75
CA HIS A 322 24.61 -1.97 -14.72
C HIS A 322 25.80 -1.16 -15.26
N ALA A 323 26.24 -1.41 -16.50
CA ALA A 323 27.22 -0.57 -17.19
C ALA A 323 26.63 0.75 -17.71
N VAL A 324 25.30 0.84 -17.83
CA VAL A 324 24.61 2.09 -18.12
C VAL A 324 24.47 2.85 -16.81
N SER A 325 25.00 4.08 -16.77
CA SER A 325 24.86 4.91 -15.57
C SER A 325 23.49 5.55 -15.51
N HIS A 326 22.90 5.56 -14.32
CA HIS A 326 21.60 6.16 -14.07
C HIS A 326 21.72 7.38 -13.17
N ALA A 327 20.85 8.35 -13.39
CA ALA A 327 20.70 9.45 -12.45
C ALA A 327 20.23 8.91 -11.09
N ILE A 328 20.85 9.43 -10.03
CA ILE A 328 20.43 9.20 -8.65
C ILE A 328 19.41 10.28 -8.30
N VAL A 329 18.20 9.86 -7.95
CA VAL A 329 17.04 10.73 -7.77
C VAL A 329 16.30 10.34 -6.50
N PHE A 330 15.56 11.28 -5.91
CA PHE A 330 14.67 10.96 -4.81
C PHE A 330 13.47 10.15 -5.32
N THR A 331 13.19 9.04 -4.66
CA THR A 331 12.12 8.08 -4.96
C THR A 331 11.27 7.87 -3.72
N HIS A 332 10.00 7.54 -3.91
CA HIS A 332 9.10 7.07 -2.87
C HIS A 332 9.46 5.66 -2.41
N GLY A 333 9.81 4.78 -3.35
CA GLY A 333 10.23 3.41 -3.05
C GLY A 333 9.09 2.46 -2.66
N ASP A 334 7.83 2.91 -2.73
CA ASP A 334 6.66 2.07 -2.50
C ASP A 334 5.37 2.65 -3.11
N LEU A 335 5.46 3.15 -4.34
CA LEU A 335 4.38 3.87 -5.01
C LEU A 335 3.39 2.93 -5.73
N TYR A 336 2.57 2.18 -4.99
CA TYR A 336 1.57 1.26 -5.57
C TYR A 336 0.13 1.68 -5.24
N PRO A 337 -0.92 1.06 -5.84
CA PRO A 337 -2.30 1.54 -5.76
C PRO A 337 -2.88 1.75 -4.36
N ARG A 338 -2.33 1.11 -3.33
CA ARG A 338 -2.78 1.32 -1.94
C ARG A 338 -2.31 2.65 -1.35
N ASN A 339 -1.14 3.12 -1.79
CA ASN A 339 -0.46 4.29 -1.26
C ASN A 339 -0.77 5.58 -2.04
N ILE A 340 -1.57 5.47 -3.11
CA ILE A 340 -2.04 6.60 -3.91
C ILE A 340 -3.52 6.81 -3.64
N LEU A 341 -3.87 7.92 -3.00
CA LEU A 341 -5.24 8.33 -2.75
C LEU A 341 -5.73 9.20 -3.92
N ALA A 342 -6.92 8.87 -4.40
CA ALA A 342 -7.56 9.60 -5.48
C ALA A 342 -9.05 9.81 -5.21
N GLU A 343 -9.58 10.87 -5.81
CA GLU A 343 -11.02 11.16 -5.86
C GLU A 343 -11.35 11.67 -7.27
N ASN A 344 -12.34 11.08 -7.92
CA ASN A 344 -12.80 11.45 -9.27
C ASN A 344 -11.68 11.52 -10.33
N GLY A 345 -10.70 10.62 -10.25
CA GLY A 345 -9.55 10.58 -11.19
C GLY A 345 -8.48 11.64 -10.95
N LYS A 346 -8.53 12.37 -9.83
CA LYS A 346 -7.47 13.28 -9.42
C LYS A 346 -6.77 12.73 -8.18
N ILE A 347 -5.44 12.79 -8.17
CA ILE A 347 -4.68 12.35 -7.01
C ILE A 347 -4.83 13.39 -5.91
N THR A 348 -5.37 12.95 -4.78
CA THR A 348 -5.59 13.77 -3.58
C THR A 348 -4.52 13.52 -2.53
N GLY A 349 -3.76 12.43 -2.64
CA GLY A 349 -2.71 12.08 -1.69
C GLY A 349 -1.74 10.99 -2.15
N ILE A 350 -0.49 11.08 -1.71
CA ILE A 350 0.49 9.99 -1.72
C ILE A 350 0.97 9.80 -0.29
N VAL A 351 0.80 8.60 0.25
CA VAL A 351 1.07 8.25 1.66
C VAL A 351 2.15 7.16 1.76
N ASP A 352 2.62 6.88 2.97
CA ASP A 352 3.56 5.79 3.27
C ASP A 352 4.98 6.01 2.72
N TRP A 353 5.64 7.07 3.22
CA TRP A 353 6.94 7.53 2.73
C TRP A 353 8.13 6.91 3.49
N GLU A 354 7.94 5.80 4.21
CA GLU A 354 8.99 5.17 5.02
C GLU A 354 10.16 4.62 4.20
N ASN A 355 9.88 4.19 2.96
CA ASN A 355 10.87 3.67 2.01
C ASN A 355 11.53 4.76 1.17
N ALA A 356 11.16 6.04 1.39
CA ALA A 356 11.62 7.13 0.56
C ALA A 356 13.10 7.44 0.77
N GLY A 357 13.80 7.66 -0.35
CA GLY A 357 15.23 7.83 -0.35
C GLY A 357 15.78 8.18 -1.72
N PHE A 358 17.10 8.25 -1.81
CA PHE A 358 17.81 8.45 -3.06
C PHE A 358 18.19 7.09 -3.65
N PHE A 359 17.72 6.85 -4.87
CA PHE A 359 17.94 5.60 -5.60
C PHE A 359 18.16 5.90 -7.09
N LEU A 360 18.45 4.85 -7.85
CA LEU A 360 18.62 4.94 -9.30
C LEU A 360 17.29 5.32 -9.98
N GLY A 361 17.37 6.05 -11.10
CA GLY A 361 16.19 6.54 -11.81
C GLY A 361 15.16 5.46 -12.20
N TYR A 362 15.61 4.24 -12.48
CA TYR A 362 14.73 3.11 -12.80
C TYR A 362 14.07 2.49 -11.57
N TRP A 363 14.54 2.78 -10.36
CA TRP A 363 14.19 2.04 -9.15
C TRP A 363 12.69 2.08 -8.86
N GLU A 364 12.09 3.28 -8.91
CA GLU A 364 10.65 3.46 -8.72
C GLU A 364 9.83 2.62 -9.71
N TYR A 365 10.19 2.65 -11.00
CA TYR A 365 9.51 1.87 -12.03
C TYR A 365 9.54 0.37 -11.73
N THR A 366 10.72 -0.15 -11.40
CA THR A 366 10.88 -1.58 -11.12
C THR A 366 10.21 -2.00 -9.80
N LYS A 367 10.17 -1.11 -8.80
CA LYS A 367 9.45 -1.32 -7.55
C LYS A 367 7.94 -1.37 -7.74
N MET A 368 7.39 -0.46 -8.54
CA MET A 368 5.95 -0.46 -8.86
C MET A 368 5.52 -1.77 -9.55
N HIS A 369 6.37 -2.33 -10.42
CA HIS A 369 6.13 -3.65 -11.02
C HIS A 369 6.27 -4.80 -10.01
N TYR A 370 7.25 -4.73 -9.10
CA TYR A 370 7.47 -5.76 -8.09
C TYR A 370 6.30 -5.88 -7.10
N THR A 371 5.78 -4.76 -6.58
CA THR A 371 4.77 -4.76 -5.53
C THR A 371 3.40 -5.30 -5.99
N VAL A 372 3.06 -5.17 -7.28
CA VAL A 372 1.72 -5.50 -7.81
C VAL A 372 1.76 -6.23 -9.15
N ARG A 373 2.57 -7.31 -9.24
CA ARG A 373 2.75 -8.11 -10.47
C ARG A 373 1.45 -8.60 -11.12
N HIS A 374 0.38 -8.81 -10.34
CA HIS A 374 -0.91 -9.31 -10.81
C HIS A 374 -1.91 -8.22 -11.22
N VAL A 375 -1.64 -6.94 -10.92
CA VAL A 375 -2.57 -5.84 -11.21
C VAL A 375 -2.30 -5.29 -12.61
N ILE A 376 -2.66 -6.08 -13.63
CA ILE A 376 -2.31 -5.80 -15.05
C ILE A 376 -2.78 -4.41 -15.49
N ARG A 377 -4.02 -4.03 -15.16
CA ARG A 377 -4.58 -2.71 -15.51
C ARG A 377 -3.73 -1.56 -14.97
N TRP A 378 -3.26 -1.68 -13.72
CA TRP A 378 -2.36 -0.69 -13.13
C TRP A 378 -1.02 -0.61 -13.87
N LEU A 379 -0.41 -1.77 -14.16
CA LEU A 379 0.89 -1.80 -14.82
C LEU A 379 0.83 -1.24 -16.24
N ALA A 380 -0.13 -1.70 -17.04
CA ALA A 380 -0.24 -1.34 -18.45
C ALA A 380 -0.77 0.09 -18.66
N ASP A 381 -1.83 0.47 -17.93
CA ASP A 381 -2.55 1.72 -18.18
C ASP A 381 -1.98 2.89 -17.36
N VAL A 382 -1.23 2.61 -16.29
CA VAL A 382 -0.63 3.64 -15.43
C VAL A 382 0.88 3.59 -15.41
N VAL A 383 1.49 2.52 -14.89
CA VAL A 383 2.94 2.49 -14.65
C VAL A 383 3.72 2.65 -15.95
N ASP A 384 3.38 1.88 -16.98
CA ASP A 384 4.05 1.90 -18.27
C ASP A 384 3.76 3.18 -19.08
N GLN A 385 2.68 3.90 -18.75
CA GLN A 385 2.42 5.22 -19.31
C GLN A 385 3.22 6.32 -18.61
N VAL A 386 3.41 6.21 -17.30
CA VAL A 386 4.16 7.18 -16.47
C VAL A 386 5.65 7.12 -16.78
N PHE A 387 6.21 5.93 -16.98
CA PHE A 387 7.63 5.73 -17.30
C PHE A 387 7.80 5.24 -18.74
N GLU A 388 8.29 6.12 -19.60
CA GLU A 388 8.50 5.83 -21.04
C GLU A 388 9.74 4.96 -21.33
N GLY A 389 10.33 4.31 -20.31
CA GLY A 389 11.57 3.55 -20.40
C GLY A 389 11.76 2.53 -19.28
N TYR A 390 13.00 2.03 -19.13
CA TYR A 390 13.44 1.09 -18.09
C TYR A 390 12.99 -0.38 -18.22
N ARG A 391 12.57 -0.80 -19.41
CA ARG A 391 12.10 -2.19 -19.66
C ARG A 391 13.21 -3.23 -19.52
N ASP A 392 14.44 -2.90 -19.89
CA ASP A 392 15.55 -3.83 -19.78
C ASP A 392 15.98 -3.98 -18.32
N GLU A 393 16.01 -2.87 -17.58
CA GLU A 393 16.25 -2.80 -16.15
C GLU A 393 15.19 -3.63 -15.43
N LEU A 394 13.91 -3.47 -15.75
CA LEU A 394 12.84 -4.31 -15.21
C LEU A 394 13.06 -5.80 -15.46
N ARG A 395 13.54 -6.20 -16.65
CA ARG A 395 13.85 -7.62 -16.93
C ARG A 395 14.96 -8.15 -16.02
N VAL A 396 16.03 -7.38 -15.82
CA VAL A 396 17.11 -7.76 -14.92
C VAL A 396 16.63 -7.77 -13.48
N GLU A 397 15.88 -6.77 -13.06
CA GLU A 397 15.38 -6.68 -11.70
C GLU A 397 14.38 -7.79 -11.36
N ASN A 398 13.52 -8.19 -12.30
CA ASN A 398 12.66 -9.37 -12.14
C ASN A 398 13.51 -10.64 -12.03
N MET A 399 14.48 -10.84 -12.91
CA MET A 399 15.41 -11.98 -12.83
C MET A 399 16.15 -12.03 -11.50
N LEU A 400 16.61 -10.89 -10.97
CA LEU A 400 17.27 -10.80 -9.67
C LEU A 400 16.32 -11.12 -8.51
N SER A 401 15.08 -10.63 -8.58
CA SER A 401 14.07 -10.85 -7.54
C SER A 401 13.61 -12.31 -7.50
N ASP A 402 13.34 -12.91 -8.67
CA ASP A 402 12.88 -14.31 -8.79
C ASP A 402 13.94 -15.31 -8.32
N LEU A 403 15.22 -14.94 -8.36
CA LEU A 403 16.34 -15.77 -7.89
C LEU A 403 16.70 -15.52 -6.41
N ALA A 404 16.42 -14.32 -5.90
CA ALA A 404 16.72 -13.94 -4.53
C ALA A 404 15.62 -14.35 -3.54
N SER A 405 14.40 -14.58 -4.03
CA SER A 405 13.29 -15.11 -3.25
C SER A 405 13.26 -16.63 -3.31
N PRO A 406 13.34 -17.33 -2.16
CA PRO A 406 12.75 -18.65 -2.04
C PRO A 406 11.26 -18.44 -1.79
N PHE A 407 10.51 -18.10 -2.84
CA PHE A 407 9.04 -18.15 -2.82
C PHE A 407 8.58 -18.95 -4.03
#